data_AF-A0A1I4GFH9-F1
#
_entry.id   AF-A0A1I4GFH9-F1
#
_cell.length_a   1.000
_cell.length_b   1.000
_cell.length_c   1.000
_cell.angle_alpha   90.00
_cell.angle_beta   90.00
_cell.angle_gamma   90.00
#
_symmetry.space_group_name_H-M   'P 1'
#
loop_
_entity.id
_entity.type
_entity.pdbx_description
1 polymer ?
#
loop_
_entity_poly.entity_id
_entity_poly.type
_entity_poly.pdbx_seq_one_letter_code
_entity_poly.pdbx_strand_id
1 'polypeptide(L)'
;MQNLGSYLKLVRIEKGFSLNKVFKLTGITDSRLSKAENGNADNLKIEDLRKLSNLYDIPIIPMYIMTGLFTPNDLEQYHSGFKNIELLDANDIQHVQSEIDYIIKMKGHKK
;
A
#
# COMPACT_ATOMS: atom_id res chain seq x y z
N MET A 1 -10.52 -2.36 -17.07
CA MET A 1 -9.72 -2.21 -15.83
C MET A 1 -8.26 -2.11 -16.21
N GLN A 2 -7.53 -1.10 -15.71
CA GLN A 2 -6.07 -1.14 -15.78
C GLN A 2 -5.55 -2.21 -14.82
N ASN A 3 -4.65 -3.06 -15.28
CA ASN A 3 -3.90 -3.98 -14.41
C ASN A 3 -2.66 -3.26 -13.85
N LEU A 4 -2.06 -3.82 -12.80
CA LEU A 4 -0.88 -3.24 -12.14
C LEU A 4 0.22 -2.82 -13.14
N GLY A 5 0.54 -3.69 -14.11
CA GLY A 5 1.58 -3.42 -15.11
C GLY A 5 1.28 -2.18 -15.95
N SER A 6 0.08 -2.11 -16.52
CA SER A 6 -0.37 -0.96 -17.31
C SER A 6 -0.40 0.34 -16.50
N TYR A 7 -0.79 0.27 -15.23
CA TYR A 7 -0.79 1.40 -14.31
C TYR A 7 0.65 1.90 -14.03
N LEU A 8 1.57 0.98 -13.69
CA LEU A 8 2.98 1.31 -13.45
C LEU A 8 3.64 1.98 -14.66
N LYS A 9 3.34 1.49 -15.86
CA LYS A 9 3.83 2.08 -17.12
C LYS A 9 3.36 3.52 -17.29
N LEU A 10 2.09 3.77 -17.00
CA LEU A 10 1.46 5.08 -17.12
C LEU A 10 2.13 6.07 -16.17
N VAL A 11 2.22 5.72 -14.89
CA VAL A 11 2.87 6.56 -13.85
C VAL A 11 4.33 6.82 -14.18
N ARG A 12 5.07 5.81 -14.66
CA ARG A 12 6.47 5.97 -15.06
C ARG A 12 6.62 7.02 -16.16
N ILE A 13 5.76 6.98 -17.17
CA ILE A 13 5.77 7.92 -18.31
C ILE A 13 5.38 9.32 -17.84
N GLU A 14 4.34 9.46 -17.03
CA GLU A 14 3.89 10.75 -16.47
C GLU A 14 4.99 11.44 -15.64
N LYS A 15 5.74 10.65 -14.86
CA LYS A 15 6.87 11.14 -14.06
C LYS A 15 8.16 11.33 -14.89
N GLY A 16 8.12 11.10 -16.20
CA GLY A 16 9.25 11.31 -17.11
C GLY A 16 10.42 10.35 -16.89
N PHE A 17 10.18 9.16 -16.35
CA PHE A 17 11.22 8.17 -16.10
C PHE A 17 11.39 7.23 -17.30
N SER A 18 12.62 7.10 -17.81
CA SER A 18 12.99 5.98 -18.68
C SER A 18 13.18 4.70 -17.85
N LEU A 19 13.07 3.53 -18.48
CA LEU A 19 13.37 2.25 -17.83
C LEU A 19 14.76 2.26 -17.18
N ASN A 20 15.77 2.74 -17.91
CA ASN A 20 17.13 2.88 -17.41
C ASN A 20 17.24 3.78 -16.17
N LYS A 21 16.46 4.87 -16.12
CA LYS A 21 16.43 5.76 -14.96
C LYS A 21 15.82 5.06 -13.75
N VAL A 22 14.77 4.26 -13.95
CA VAL A 22 14.19 3.43 -12.88
C VAL A 22 15.20 2.40 -12.40
N PHE A 23 15.90 1.71 -13.30
CA PHE A 23 16.95 0.77 -12.93
C PHE A 23 18.04 1.41 -12.06
N LYS A 24 18.56 2.58 -12.45
CA LYS A 24 19.58 3.29 -11.66
C LYS A 24 19.12 3.65 -10.26
N LEU A 25 17.83 3.93 -10.07
CA LEU A 25 17.27 4.36 -8.78
C LEU A 25 16.76 3.21 -7.91
N THR A 26 16.43 2.05 -8.49
CA THR A 26 15.75 0.95 -7.78
C THR A 26 16.48 -0.39 -7.86
N GLY A 27 17.37 -0.56 -8.83
CA GLY A 27 17.98 -1.83 -9.19
C GLY A 27 17.06 -2.78 -9.97
N ILE A 28 15.84 -2.37 -10.30
CA ILE A 28 14.91 -3.18 -11.11
C ILE A 28 15.35 -3.09 -12.56
N THR A 29 15.73 -4.21 -13.17
CA THR A 29 16.25 -4.21 -14.54
C THR A 29 15.20 -3.78 -15.55
N ASP A 30 15.63 -3.07 -16.60
CA ASP A 30 14.77 -2.60 -17.69
C ASP A 30 13.93 -3.73 -18.29
N SER A 31 14.52 -4.93 -18.45
CA SER A 31 13.82 -6.12 -18.95
C SER A 31 12.73 -6.62 -17.99
N ARG A 32 13.01 -6.64 -16.68
CA ARG A 32 12.03 -7.09 -15.68
C ARG A 32 10.86 -6.12 -15.60
N LEU A 33 11.16 -4.81 -15.50
CA LEU A 33 10.15 -3.77 -15.46
C LEU A 33 9.33 -3.71 -16.75
N SER A 34 9.97 -3.81 -17.92
CA SER A 34 9.26 -3.84 -19.20
C SER A 34 8.31 -5.04 -19.32
N LYS A 35 8.73 -6.24 -18.89
CA LYS A 35 7.83 -7.40 -18.83
C LYS A 35 6.64 -7.16 -17.90
N ALA A 36 6.89 -6.56 -16.73
CA ALA A 36 5.84 -6.20 -15.80
C ALA A 36 4.81 -5.26 -16.43
N GLU A 37 5.31 -4.18 -17.04
CA GLU A 37 4.51 -3.12 -17.67
C GLU A 37 3.67 -3.59 -18.87
N ASN A 38 4.06 -4.70 -19.50
CA ASN A 38 3.40 -5.25 -20.69
C ASN A 38 2.62 -6.55 -20.40
N GLY A 39 2.26 -6.80 -19.13
CA GLY A 39 1.28 -7.85 -18.78
C GLY A 39 1.80 -9.00 -17.91
N ASN A 40 3.05 -8.96 -17.47
CA ASN A 40 3.61 -9.95 -16.54
C ASN A 40 4.04 -9.31 -15.22
N ALA A 41 3.11 -8.58 -14.58
CA ALA A 41 3.38 -7.83 -13.34
C ALA A 41 3.76 -8.73 -12.16
N ASP A 42 3.37 -10.02 -12.21
CA ASP A 42 3.68 -11.02 -11.18
C ASP A 42 5.18 -11.33 -11.08
N ASN A 43 5.99 -10.89 -12.05
CA ASN A 43 7.44 -11.00 -11.99
C ASN A 43 8.10 -10.01 -11.02
N LEU A 44 7.34 -9.01 -10.53
CA LEU A 44 7.81 -8.04 -9.55
C LEU A 44 7.61 -8.59 -8.15
N LYS A 45 8.65 -8.47 -7.33
CA LYS A 45 8.55 -8.85 -5.92
C LYS A 45 7.88 -7.74 -5.10
N ILE A 46 7.44 -8.08 -3.89
CA ILE A 46 6.95 -7.12 -2.88
C ILE A 46 7.95 -5.97 -2.69
N GLU A 47 9.25 -6.27 -2.62
CA GLU A 47 10.32 -5.28 -2.51
C GLU A 47 10.41 -4.34 -3.72
N ASP A 48 10.12 -4.84 -4.93
CA ASP A 48 10.12 -4.03 -6.14
C ASP A 48 8.95 -3.04 -6.13
N LEU A 49 7.76 -3.51 -5.72
CA LEU A 49 6.57 -2.64 -5.59
C LEU A 49 6.80 -1.53 -4.56
N ARG A 50 7.49 -1.82 -3.45
CA ARG A 50 7.86 -0.79 -2.47
C ARG A 50 8.84 0.23 -3.02
N LYS A 51 9.86 -0.21 -3.76
CA LYS A 51 10.80 0.70 -4.42
C LYS A 51 10.10 1.59 -5.46
N LEU A 52 9.19 1.02 -6.24
CA LEU A 52 8.41 1.77 -7.23
C LEU A 52 7.43 2.74 -6.57
N SER A 53 6.77 2.34 -5.49
CA SER A 53 5.91 3.21 -4.69
C SER A 53 6.68 4.43 -4.17
N ASN A 54 7.87 4.22 -3.62
CA ASN A 54 8.73 5.31 -3.14
C ASN A 54 9.25 6.19 -4.30
N LEU A 55 9.70 5.58 -5.41
CA LEU A 55 10.26 6.33 -6.55
C LEU A 55 9.19 7.17 -7.25
N TYR A 56 8.00 6.61 -7.43
CA TYR A 56 6.90 7.26 -8.15
C TYR A 56 6.06 8.15 -7.24
N ASP A 57 6.27 8.09 -5.93
CA ASP A 57 5.49 8.80 -4.92
C ASP A 57 3.99 8.46 -5.05
N ILE A 58 3.71 7.15 -5.01
CA ILE A 58 2.36 6.60 -5.09
C ILE A 58 2.09 5.65 -3.92
N PRO A 59 0.86 5.60 -3.38
CA PRO A 59 0.52 4.69 -2.29
C PRO A 59 0.69 3.22 -2.69
N ILE A 60 1.32 2.44 -1.80
CA ILE A 60 1.60 1.02 -2.05
C ILE A 60 0.35 0.13 -1.96
N ILE A 61 -0.63 0.52 -1.14
CA ILE A 61 -1.83 -0.30 -0.88
C ILE A 61 -2.69 -0.51 -2.13
N PRO A 62 -3.05 0.54 -2.91
CA PRO A 62 -3.74 0.36 -4.20
C PRO A 62 -3.00 -0.57 -5.16
N MET A 63 -1.66 -0.55 -5.16
CA MET A 63 -0.86 -1.42 -6.03
C MET A 63 -1.04 -2.91 -5.67
N TYR A 64 -1.08 -3.25 -4.37
CA TYR A 64 -1.34 -4.63 -3.94
C TYR A 64 -2.79 -5.07 -4.15
N ILE A 65 -3.76 -4.14 -4.11
CA ILE A 65 -5.13 -4.45 -4.51
C ILE A 65 -5.17 -4.80 -6.01
N MET A 66 -4.43 -4.05 -6.85
CA MET A 66 -4.33 -4.33 -8.29
C MET A 66 -3.66 -5.67 -8.61
N THR A 67 -2.85 -6.23 -7.71
CA THR A 67 -2.28 -7.58 -7.87
C THR A 67 -3.24 -8.68 -7.42
N GLY A 68 -4.35 -8.32 -6.78
CA GLY A 68 -5.25 -9.27 -6.11
C GLY A 68 -4.66 -9.89 -4.84
N LEU A 69 -3.54 -9.38 -4.33
CA LEU A 69 -2.93 -9.87 -3.08
C LEU A 69 -3.77 -9.46 -1.86
N PHE A 70 -4.27 -8.23 -1.90
CA PHE A 70 -5.26 -7.75 -0.95
C PHE A 70 -6.57 -7.43 -1.67
N THR A 71 -7.67 -7.64 -0.98
CA THR A 71 -8.98 -7.11 -1.31
C THR A 71 -9.26 -5.89 -0.42
N PRO A 72 -10.18 -4.99 -0.82
CA PRO A 72 -10.64 -3.93 0.07
C PRO A 72 -11.11 -4.45 1.44
N ASN A 73 -11.73 -5.63 1.47
CA ASN A 73 -12.19 -6.28 2.70
C ASN A 73 -11.02 -6.69 3.63
N ASP A 74 -9.86 -7.07 3.08
CA ASP A 74 -8.67 -7.37 3.89
C ASP A 74 -8.15 -6.13 4.62
N LEU A 75 -8.40 -4.94 4.06
CA LEU A 75 -8.08 -3.66 4.70
C LEU A 75 -9.13 -3.29 5.76
N GLU A 76 -10.42 -3.54 5.48
CA GLU A 76 -11.51 -3.34 6.46
C GLU A 76 -11.31 -4.15 7.74
N GLN A 77 -10.79 -5.38 7.64
CA GLN A 77 -10.44 -6.18 8.82
C GLN A 77 -9.30 -5.57 9.66
N TYR A 78 -8.44 -4.75 9.06
CA TYR A 78 -7.38 -4.04 9.76
C TYR A 78 -7.89 -2.79 10.51
N HIS A 79 -9.05 -2.25 10.14
CA HIS A 79 -9.71 -1.13 10.84
C HIS A 79 -10.35 -1.60 12.16
N SER A 80 -9.56 -2.13 13.10
CA SER A 80 -9.81 -2.25 14.56
C SER A 80 -11.23 -2.63 15.08
N GLY A 81 -12.14 -3.10 14.21
CA GLY A 81 -13.58 -3.10 14.41
C GLY A 81 -14.27 -1.73 14.42
N PHE A 82 -13.55 -0.61 14.25
CA PHE A 82 -14.09 0.75 14.34
C PHE A 82 -14.30 1.38 12.95
N LYS A 83 -15.50 1.92 12.70
CA LYS A 83 -15.86 2.61 11.46
C LYS A 83 -15.60 4.11 11.56
N ASN A 84 -15.33 4.75 10.43
CA ASN A 84 -15.15 6.21 10.29
C ASN A 84 -13.96 6.80 11.06
N ILE A 85 -12.92 6.00 11.32
CA ILE A 85 -11.73 6.46 12.06
C ILE A 85 -10.95 7.55 11.33
N GLU A 86 -11.12 7.66 10.02
CA GLU A 86 -10.55 8.69 9.16
C GLU A 86 -11.09 10.10 9.45
N LEU A 87 -12.21 10.21 10.18
CA LEU A 87 -12.79 11.49 10.59
C LEU A 87 -12.24 12.01 11.91
N LEU A 88 -11.48 11.19 12.64
CA LEU A 88 -10.98 11.51 13.98
C LEU A 88 -9.69 12.33 13.89
N ASP A 89 -9.63 13.40 14.68
CA ASP A 89 -8.39 14.14 14.88
C ASP A 89 -7.52 13.52 16.00
N ALA A 90 -6.37 14.12 16.29
CA ALA A 90 -5.44 13.60 17.29
C ALA A 90 -6.03 13.56 18.71
N ASN A 91 -6.89 14.52 19.07
CA ASN A 91 -7.54 14.55 20.38
C ASN A 91 -8.63 13.47 20.46
N ASP A 92 -9.41 13.31 19.40
CA ASP A 92 -10.42 12.26 19.30
C ASP A 92 -9.79 10.86 19.47
N ILE A 93 -8.68 10.62 18.76
CA ILE A 93 -7.92 9.36 18.84
C ILE A 93 -7.43 9.11 20.27
N GLN A 94 -6.87 10.13 20.93
CA GLN A 94 -6.39 10.02 22.31
C GLN A 94 -7.53 9.68 23.28
N HIS A 95 -8.71 10.26 23.08
CA HIS A 95 -9.87 9.98 23.90
C HIS A 95 -10.35 8.52 23.73
N VAL A 96 -10.49 8.05 22.48
CA VAL A 96 -10.85 6.66 22.18
C VAL A 96 -9.84 5.69 22.79
N GLN A 97 -8.53 5.98 22.71
CA GLN A 97 -7.49 5.15 23.31
C GLN A 97 -7.64 5.07 24.84
N SER A 98 -7.99 6.18 25.50
CA SER A 98 -8.20 6.20 26.95
C SER A 98 -9.35 5.27 27.38
N GLU A 99 -10.43 5.21 26.59
CA GLU A 99 -11.54 4.29 26.82
C GLU A 99 -11.13 2.82 26.60
N ILE A 100 -10.35 2.54 25.56
CA ILE A 100 -9.79 1.21 25.32
C ILE A 100 -8.95 0.76 26.53
N ASP A 101 -8.06 1.63 27.02
CA ASP A 101 -7.19 1.34 28.17
C ASP A 101 -8.02 1.09 29.44
N TYR A 102 -9.08 1.88 29.65
CA TYR A 102 -10.01 1.68 30.76
C TYR A 102 -10.71 0.32 30.69
N ILE A 103 -11.26 -0.06 29.52
CA ILE A 103 -11.93 -1.35 29.31
C ILE A 103 -10.97 -2.52 29.59
N ILE A 104 -9.72 -2.43 29.10
CA ILE A 104 -8.69 -3.45 29.33
C ILE A 104 -8.39 -3.57 30.82
N LYS A 105 -8.21 -2.45 31.53
CA LYS A 105 -8.00 -2.42 32.98
C LYS A 105 -9.16 -3.10 33.72
N MET A 106 -10.40 -2.77 33.36
CA MET A 106 -11.59 -3.36 33.99
C MET A 106 -11.72 -4.86 33.73
N LYS A 107 -11.30 -5.36 32.56
CA LYS A 107 -11.23 -6.80 32.27
C LYS A 107 -10.14 -7.50 33.09
N GLY A 108 -8.99 -6.85 33.31
CA GLY A 108 -7.90 -7.37 34.12
C GLY A 108 -8.21 -7.50 35.63
N HIS A 109 -9.18 -6.74 36.14
CA HIS A 109 -9.63 -6.80 37.55
C HIS A 109 -10.74 -7.84 37.82
N LYS A 110 -11.28 -8.50 36.78
CA LYS A 110 -12.15 -9.69 36.96
C LYS A 110 -11.29 -10.94 37.14
N LYS A 111 -10.69 -11.09 38.32
CA LYS A 111 -10.16 -12.36 38.83
C LYS A 111 -10.78 -12.66 40.18
#